data_AF-X0ZD72-F1
#
_entry.id   AF-X0ZD72-F1
#
_cell.length_a   1.000
_cell.length_b   1.000
_cell.length_c   1.000
_cell.angle_alpha   90.00
_cell.angle_beta   90.00
_cell.angle_gamma   90.00
#
_symmetry.space_group_name_H-M   'P 1'
#
loop_
_entity.id
_entity.type
_entity.pdbx_description
1 polymer ?
#
loop_
_entity_poly.entity_id
_entity_poly.type
_entity_poly.pdbx_seq_one_letter_code
_entity_poly.pdbx_strand_id
1 'polypeptide(L)'
;MEKIKCKNCTKDIDNEIFILNLWVCPYCNYHHYINARDRLQITVDSNSFIELGKNINSDDFLKFYDVKSYSVRLKETKLKTSLNEAVIIGEAKIEGNDVALGIMDFG
;
A
#
# COMPACT_ATOMS: atom_id res chain seq x y z
N MET A 1 10.74 11.44 -19.11
CA MET A 1 9.45 10.78 -18.81
C MET A 1 9.77 9.34 -18.45
N GLU A 2 9.48 8.97 -17.21
CA GLU A 2 9.71 7.61 -16.70
C GLU A 2 8.65 6.68 -17.29
N LYS A 3 9.08 5.53 -17.82
CA LYS A 3 8.18 4.52 -18.41
C LYS A 3 8.12 3.32 -17.50
N ILE A 4 6.92 2.81 -17.26
CA ILE A 4 6.68 1.59 -16.48
C ILE A 4 6.44 0.43 -17.44
N LYS A 5 7.26 -0.62 -17.32
CA LYS A 5 7.08 -1.84 -18.09
C LYS A 5 6.01 -2.72 -17.44
N CYS A 6 4.99 -3.12 -18.20
CA CYS A 6 3.96 -4.02 -17.70
C CYS A 6 4.53 -5.40 -17.35
N LYS A 7 4.23 -5.92 -16.16
CA LYS A 7 4.69 -7.25 -15.71
C LYS A 7 4.00 -8.41 -16.45
N ASN A 8 2.86 -8.16 -17.09
CA ASN A 8 2.07 -9.16 -17.81
C ASN A 8 2.32 -9.13 -19.32
N CYS A 9 2.05 -8.00 -19.99
CA CYS A 9 2.14 -7.91 -21.44
C CYS A 9 3.46 -7.33 -21.96
N THR A 10 4.39 -6.93 -21.07
CA THR A 10 5.72 -6.38 -21.36
C THR A 10 5.78 -5.05 -22.14
N LYS A 11 4.62 -4.47 -22.47
CA LYS A 11 4.52 -3.13 -23.09
C LYS A 11 4.96 -2.05 -22.11
N ASP A 12 5.57 -1.00 -22.65
CA ASP A 12 5.88 0.22 -21.91
C ASP A 12 4.60 1.07 -21.76
N ILE A 13 4.38 1.56 -20.55
CA ILE A 13 3.27 2.43 -20.17
C ILE A 13 3.89 3.75 -19.70
N ASP A 14 3.32 4.87 -20.14
CA ASP A 14 3.68 6.17 -19.57
C ASP A 14 3.27 6.23 -18.08
N ASN A 15 4.16 6.72 -17.21
CA ASN A 15 3.88 6.76 -15.77
C ASN A 15 2.66 7.62 -15.42
N GLU A 16 2.41 8.73 -16.13
CA GLU A 16 1.24 9.58 -15.89
C GLU A 16 -0.04 8.83 -16.24
N ILE A 17 -0.06 8.17 -17.40
CA ILE A 17 -1.20 7.33 -17.83
C ILE A 17 -1.41 6.18 -16.84
N PHE A 18 -0.34 5.57 -16.35
CA PHE A 18 -0.41 4.46 -15.42
C PHE A 18 -1.05 4.85 -14.08
N ILE A 19 -0.68 6.01 -13.53
CA ILE A 19 -1.26 6.56 -12.30
C ILE A 19 -2.72 6.98 -12.53
N LEU A 20 -3.01 7.70 -13.63
CA LEU A 20 -4.37 8.11 -13.98
C LEU A 20 -5.30 6.91 -14.20
N ASN A 21 -4.76 5.80 -14.72
CA ASN A 21 -5.49 4.55 -14.91
C ASN A 21 -5.42 3.62 -13.69
N LEU A 22 -5.18 4.19 -12.49
CA LEU A 22 -5.24 3.48 -11.20
C LEU A 22 -4.34 2.25 -11.11
N TRP A 23 -3.09 2.36 -11.61
CA TRP A 23 -2.11 1.27 -11.64
C TRP A 23 -2.58 0.04 -12.44
N VAL A 24 -3.55 0.22 -13.35
CA VAL A 24 -4.01 -0.83 -14.27
C VAL A 24 -3.36 -0.64 -15.63
N CYS A 25 -2.83 -1.71 -16.21
CA CYS A 25 -2.24 -1.64 -17.55
C CYS A 25 -3.32 -1.36 -18.60
N PRO A 26 -3.22 -0.26 -19.38
CA PRO A 26 -4.24 0.11 -20.36
C PRO A 26 -4.28 -0.84 -21.57
N TYR A 27 -3.26 -1.69 -21.75
CA TYR A 27 -3.16 -2.59 -22.90
C TYR A 27 -3.64 -4.02 -22.63
N CYS A 28 -3.65 -4.46 -21.37
CA CYS A 28 -3.98 -5.84 -21.01
C CYS A 28 -4.81 -5.99 -19.73
N ASN A 29 -5.21 -4.87 -19.12
CA ASN A 29 -6.01 -4.83 -17.89
C ASN A 29 -5.38 -5.53 -16.68
N TYR A 30 -4.07 -5.74 -16.69
CA TYR A 30 -3.36 -6.29 -15.54
C TYR A 30 -3.28 -5.26 -14.42
N HIS A 31 -3.73 -5.66 -13.23
CA HIS A 31 -3.68 -4.83 -12.02
C HIS A 31 -2.30 -4.96 -11.38
N HIS A 32 -1.56 -3.85 -11.36
CA HIS A 32 -0.29 -3.81 -10.67
C HIS A 32 -0.49 -3.59 -9.16
N TYR A 33 0.59 -3.84 -8.42
CA TYR A 33 0.70 -3.43 -7.03
C TYR A 33 0.56 -1.91 -6.90
N ILE A 34 -0.13 -1.50 -5.84
CA ILE A 34 -0.32 -0.14 -5.37
C ILE A 34 -0.11 -0.18 -3.85
N ASN A 35 0.64 0.77 -3.30
CA ASN A 35 0.85 0.83 -1.85
C ASN A 35 -0.45 1.21 -1.12
N ALA A 36 -0.51 0.96 0.18
CA ALA A 36 -1.73 1.18 0.95
C ALA A 36 -2.19 2.65 1.00
N ARG A 37 -1.26 3.62 0.95
CA ARG A 37 -1.60 5.06 0.99
C ARG A 37 -2.23 5.53 -0.32
N ASP A 38 -1.67 5.11 -1.46
CA ASP A 38 -2.24 5.41 -2.78
C ASP A 38 -3.59 4.69 -2.94
N ARG A 39 -3.70 3.43 -2.49
CA ARG A 39 -4.97 2.69 -2.48
C ARG A 39 -6.03 3.40 -1.65
N LEU A 40 -5.66 3.91 -0.48
CA LEU A 40 -6.56 4.68 0.38
C LEU A 40 -7.10 5.90 -0.37
N GLN A 41 -6.22 6.70 -0.97
CA GLN A 41 -6.58 7.95 -1.65
C GLN A 41 -7.58 7.76 -2.80
N ILE A 42 -7.50 6.65 -3.54
CA ILE A 42 -8.41 6.37 -4.65
C ILE A 42 -9.73 5.70 -4.22
N THR A 43 -9.82 5.27 -2.95
CA THR A 43 -10.97 4.49 -2.45
C THR A 43 -11.93 5.33 -1.62
N VAL A 44 -11.41 6.29 -0.84
CA VAL A 44 -12.21 7.07 0.12
C VAL A 44 -12.37 8.52 -0.31
N ASP A 45 -13.40 9.18 0.21
CA ASP A 45 -13.65 10.60 -0.02
C ASP A 45 -12.46 11.43 0.47
N SER A 46 -12.10 12.47 -0.28
CA SER A 46 -10.97 13.33 0.05
C SER A 46 -11.10 13.94 1.45
N ASN A 47 -10.01 13.89 2.22
CA ASN A 47 -9.92 14.41 3.60
C ASN A 47 -10.89 13.76 4.62
N SER A 48 -11.46 12.58 4.32
CA SER A 48 -12.36 11.88 5.24
C SER A 48 -11.67 10.87 6.16
N PHE A 49 -10.47 10.42 5.83
CA PHE A 49 -9.81 9.32 6.54
C PHE A 49 -9.24 9.75 7.89
N ILE A 50 -9.58 8.99 8.93
CA ILE A 50 -9.05 9.10 10.28
C ILE A 50 -8.34 7.78 10.61
N GLU A 51 -7.00 7.83 10.67
CA GLU A 51 -6.17 6.67 10.93
C GLU A 51 -6.27 6.22 12.39
N LEU A 52 -6.50 4.92 12.60
CA LEU A 52 -6.53 4.29 13.91
C LEU A 52 -5.24 3.49 14.14
N GLY A 53 -4.75 3.48 15.39
CA GLY A 53 -3.61 2.64 15.75
C GLY A 53 -2.26 3.07 15.14
N LYS A 54 -2.13 4.31 14.66
CA LYS A 54 -0.89 4.83 14.03
C LYS A 54 0.38 4.58 14.85
N ASN A 55 0.29 4.56 16.18
CA ASN A 55 1.43 4.37 17.08
C ASN A 55 1.66 2.89 17.47
N ILE A 56 0.82 1.96 17.00
CA ILE A 56 0.99 0.53 17.22
C ILE A 56 2.15 0.05 16.36
N ASN A 57 2.99 -0.80 16.95
CA ASN A 57 4.17 -1.37 16.32
C ASN A 57 4.32 -2.80 16.80
N SER A 58 4.72 -3.70 15.90
CA SER A 58 5.17 -5.04 16.27
C SER A 58 6.43 -5.00 17.13
N ASP A 59 6.51 -5.92 18.09
CA ASP A 59 7.65 -6.14 18.98
C ASP A 59 8.06 -7.63 18.98
N ASP A 60 9.32 -7.91 19.33
CA ASP A 60 9.96 -9.22 19.20
C ASP A 60 10.14 -9.90 20.56
N PHE A 61 9.02 -10.23 21.22
CA PHE A 61 9.03 -10.87 22.54
C PHE A 61 9.72 -12.24 22.57
N LEU A 62 9.69 -12.96 21.45
CA LEU A 62 10.27 -14.29 21.31
C LEU A 62 11.76 -14.26 20.94
N LYS A 63 12.31 -13.08 20.62
CA LYS A 63 13.65 -12.92 20.03
C LYS A 63 13.83 -13.85 18.83
N PHE A 64 12.81 -13.88 17.98
CA PHE A 64 12.68 -14.88 16.92
C PHE A 64 13.77 -14.68 15.85
N TYR A 65 14.40 -15.78 15.46
CA TYR A 65 15.52 -15.78 14.53
C TYR A 65 15.35 -16.89 13.50
N ASP A 66 15.37 -16.53 12.21
CA ASP A 66 15.48 -17.48 11.11
C ASP A 66 16.78 -17.25 10.30
N VAL A 67 16.74 -17.13 8.97
CA VAL A 67 17.81 -16.54 8.16
C VAL A 67 18.20 -15.14 8.65
N LYS A 68 17.26 -14.42 9.28
CA LYS A 68 17.39 -13.06 9.81
C LYS A 68 16.55 -12.89 11.07
N SER A 69 16.97 -12.03 12.00
CA SER A 69 16.14 -11.75 13.17
C SER A 69 14.85 -11.00 12.79
N TYR A 70 13.76 -11.31 13.48
CA TYR A 70 12.47 -10.65 13.26
C TYR A 70 12.57 -9.13 13.47
N SER A 71 13.28 -8.70 14.51
CA SER A 71 13.63 -7.30 14.76
C SER A 71 14.28 -6.58 13.56
N VAL A 72 15.16 -7.24 12.79
CA VAL A 72 15.77 -6.61 11.60
C VAL A 72 14.78 -6.62 10.44
N ARG A 73 13.99 -7.69 10.25
CA ARG A 73 12.90 -7.71 9.25
C ARG A 73 11.94 -6.54 9.46
N LEU A 74 11.52 -6.29 10.71
CA LEU A 74 10.65 -5.15 11.05
C LEU A 74 11.26 -3.81 10.66
N LYS A 75 12.54 -3.57 10.96
CA LYS A 75 13.23 -2.32 10.58
C LYS A 75 13.29 -2.13 9.07
N GLU A 76 13.63 -3.18 8.32
CA GLU A 76 13.74 -3.11 6.87
C GLU A 76 12.40 -2.88 6.20
N THR A 77 11.34 -3.58 6.63
CA THR A 77 10.00 -3.37 6.11
C THR A 77 9.49 -1.96 6.40
N LYS A 78 9.74 -1.42 7.61
CA LYS A 78 9.41 -0.03 7.94
C LYS A 78 10.12 0.96 7.04
N LEU A 79 11.40 0.76 6.76
CA LEU A 79 12.17 1.62 5.85
C LEU A 79 11.65 1.54 4.40
N LYS A 80 11.28 0.34 3.95
CA LYS A 80 10.83 0.10 2.58
C LYS A 80 9.42 0.64 2.31
N THR A 81 8.51 0.49 3.27
CA THR A 81 7.09 0.83 3.11
C THR A 81 6.73 2.18 3.70
N SER A 82 7.57 2.73 4.60
CA SER A 82 7.22 3.87 5.47
C SER A 82 5.97 3.64 6.33
N LEU A 83 5.56 2.37 6.51
CA LEU A 83 4.44 1.97 7.34
C LEU A 83 4.95 1.34 8.64
N ASN A 84 4.24 1.58 9.74
CA ASN A 84 4.56 0.98 11.03
C ASN A 84 4.21 -0.51 11.07
N GLU A 85 3.21 -0.92 10.30
CA GLU A 85 2.70 -2.28 10.24
C GLU A 85 2.18 -2.60 8.83
N ALA A 86 1.98 -3.88 8.52
CA ALA A 86 1.52 -4.35 7.21
C ALA A 86 0.04 -4.00 6.88
N VAL A 87 -0.63 -3.20 7.72
CA VAL A 87 -2.01 -2.76 7.51
C VAL A 87 -2.21 -1.34 8.01
N ILE A 88 -2.90 -0.53 7.22
CA ILE A 88 -3.46 0.76 7.64
C ILE A 88 -4.94 0.52 7.95
N ILE A 89 -5.39 0.90 9.13
CA ILE A 89 -6.79 0.81 9.53
C ILE A 89 -7.33 2.19 9.91
N GLY A 90 -8.63 2.38 9.75
CA GLY A 90 -9.27 3.62 10.17
C GLY A 90 -10.73 3.73 9.74
N GLU A 91 -11.27 4.90 10.00
CA GLU A 91 -12.62 5.30 9.58
C GLU A 91 -12.52 6.29 8.42
N ALA A 92 -13.47 6.25 7.50
CA ALA A 92 -13.55 7.20 6.38
C ALA A 92 -14.98 7.32 5.86
N LYS A 93 -15.13 8.09 4.78
CA LYS A 93 -16.36 8.12 3.99
C LYS A 93 -16.13 7.57 2.59
N ILE A 94 -17.13 6.86 2.06
CA ILE A 94 -17.22 6.48 0.65
C ILE A 94 -18.57 6.96 0.13
N GLU A 95 -18.55 7.92 -0.80
CA GLU A 95 -19.76 8.57 -1.32
C GLU A 95 -20.63 9.14 -0.18
N GLY A 96 -19.98 9.72 0.84
CA GLY A 96 -20.61 10.28 2.03
C GLY A 96 -20.97 9.29 3.15
N ASN A 97 -20.94 7.97 2.87
CA ASN A 97 -21.31 6.93 3.82
C ASN A 97 -20.14 6.58 4.74
N ASP A 98 -20.39 6.52 6.05
CA ASP A 98 -19.36 6.15 7.03
C ASP A 98 -18.95 4.69 6.89
N VAL A 99 -17.64 4.44 6.84
CA VAL A 99 -17.05 3.11 6.72
C VAL A 99 -15.85 2.96 7.66
N ALA A 100 -15.68 1.75 8.19
CA ALA A 100 -14.40 1.31 8.75
C ALA A 100 -13.69 0.44 7.72
N LEU A 101 -12.39 0.65 7.53
CA LEU A 101 -11.61 -0.07 6.54
C LEU A 101 -10.23 -0.46 7.06
N GLY A 102 -9.67 -1.50 6.43
CA GLY A 102 -8.28 -1.91 6.59
C GLY A 102 -7.67 -2.19 5.22
N ILE A 103 -6.52 -1.57 4.92
CA ILE A 103 -5.78 -1.77 3.68
C ILE A 103 -4.44 -2.38 4.03
N MET A 104 -4.24 -3.63 3.59
CA MET A 104 -2.97 -4.33 3.78
C MET A 104 -1.95 -3.90 2.74
N ASP A 105 -0.69 -3.82 3.18
CA ASP A 105 0.45 -3.55 2.33
C ASP A 105 1.53 -4.62 2.57
N PHE A 106 1.78 -5.41 1.53
CA PHE A 106 2.76 -6.50 1.56
C PHE A 106 4.12 -6.11 0.96
N GLY A 107 4.33 -4.81 0.70
CA GLY A 107 5.50 -4.19 0.06
C GLY A 107 6.81 -4.95 0.14
#